data_AF-A0A2K5YAR2-F1
#
_entry.id   AF-A0A2K5YAR2-F1
#
_cell.length_a   1.000
_cell.length_b   1.000
_cell.length_c   1.000
_cell.angle_alpha   90.00
_cell.angle_beta   90.00
_cell.angle_gamma   90.00
#
_symmetry.space_group_name_H-M   'P 1'
#
loop_
_entity.id
_entity.type
_entity.pdbx_description
1 polymer ?
#
loop_
_entity_poly.entity_id
_entity_poly.type
_entity_poly.pdbx_seq_one_letter_code
_entity_poly.pdbx_strand_id
1 'polypeptide(L)'
;CGTLLILDPDESGLRLFRSFDWNDGLFDVTWSENNEHVLITCSGDGSLQLWDTAKAAGPLQVYKEHTQEVYSVDWSQTRGEQLVVSGSWDQTVKLWDPTVGKSLCTFRGHESIIYSTIWSPHIPGCFASASGDQTLRIWDVKAAGVRIVIPAHQAEILSCDWCKYSENLLVTGAVDCSLRGWDLRNVRQPVFELLGHTYAIRRVKMQSCPVTQARSRLTATSASWVQAILLPQPPE
;
A
#
# COMPACT_ATOMS: atom_id res chain seq x y z
N CYS A 1 -8.45 14.42 15.20
CA CYS A 1 -9.21 15.20 14.21
C CYS A 1 -8.33 15.50 13.01
N GLY A 2 -8.75 15.02 11.85
CA GLY A 2 -8.11 15.25 10.55
C GLY A 2 -9.13 15.72 9.52
N THR A 3 -8.65 16.13 8.35
CA THR A 3 -9.53 16.53 7.23
C THR A 3 -9.05 15.82 5.97
N LEU A 4 -9.95 15.13 5.28
CA LEU A 4 -9.70 14.62 3.94
C LEU A 4 -9.93 15.75 2.93
N LEU A 5 -8.88 16.19 2.25
CA LEU A 5 -8.95 17.19 1.20
C LEU A 5 -8.85 16.51 -0.16
N ILE A 6 -9.83 16.77 -1.02
CA ILE A 6 -9.82 16.34 -2.41
C ILE A 6 -9.46 17.56 -3.25
N LEU A 7 -8.37 17.44 -4.01
CA LEU A 7 -7.80 18.51 -4.82
C LEU A 7 -7.88 18.13 -6.29
N ASP A 8 -8.35 19.06 -7.12
CA ASP A 8 -8.32 18.92 -8.57
C ASP A 8 -7.13 19.70 -9.14
N PRO A 9 -6.30 19.09 -9.99
CA PRO A 9 -5.27 19.81 -10.73
C PRO A 9 -5.91 20.61 -11.88
N ASP A 10 -5.68 21.91 -11.90
CA ASP A 10 -6.07 22.83 -12.97
C ASP A 10 -4.82 23.48 -13.60
N GLU A 11 -4.98 24.17 -14.74
CA GLU A 11 -3.86 24.84 -15.44
C GLU A 11 -3.14 25.88 -14.57
N SER A 12 -3.84 26.41 -13.55
CA SER A 12 -3.35 27.43 -12.62
C SER A 12 -2.81 26.89 -11.29
N GLY A 13 -2.90 25.57 -11.05
CA GLY A 13 -2.43 24.93 -9.81
C GLY A 13 -3.42 23.92 -9.22
N LEU A 14 -3.28 23.63 -7.93
CA LEU A 14 -4.16 22.72 -7.20
C LEU A 14 -5.34 23.49 -6.61
N ARG A 15 -6.56 23.13 -7.02
CA ARG A 15 -7.80 23.70 -6.47
C ARG A 15 -8.42 22.73 -5.48
N LEU A 16 -8.86 23.23 -4.32
CA LEU A 16 -9.68 22.44 -3.40
C LEU A 16 -11.05 22.17 -4.03
N PHE A 17 -11.35 20.90 -4.23
CA PHE A 17 -12.61 20.42 -4.78
C PHE A 17 -13.61 20.09 -3.68
N ARG A 18 -13.18 19.30 -2.68
CA ARG A 18 -14.00 18.91 -1.52
C ARG A 18 -13.16 18.75 -0.26
N SER A 19 -13.79 18.94 0.89
CA SER A 19 -13.21 18.68 2.21
C SER A 19 -14.18 17.88 3.06
N PHE A 20 -13.71 16.83 3.72
CA PHE A 20 -14.49 16.05 4.67
C PHE A 20 -13.81 16.06 6.04
N ASP A 21 -14.55 16.46 7.06
CA ASP A 21 -14.05 16.48 8.43
C ASP A 21 -14.05 15.08 9.03
N TRP A 22 -12.97 14.75 9.74
CA TRP A 22 -12.74 13.45 10.33
C TRP A 22 -12.46 13.56 11.83
N ASN A 23 -13.10 12.70 12.61
CA ASN A 23 -12.96 12.72 14.06
C ASN A 23 -11.60 12.14 14.52
N ASP A 24 -11.14 11.09 13.86
CA ASP A 24 -9.88 10.39 14.17
C ASP A 24 -8.77 10.64 13.12
N GLY A 25 -7.61 10.00 13.29
CA GLY A 25 -6.52 9.98 12.32
C GLY A 25 -6.90 9.27 11.03
N LEU A 26 -6.58 9.89 9.90
CA LEU A 26 -6.64 9.29 8.57
C LEU A 26 -5.23 8.82 8.22
N PHE A 27 -5.07 7.53 7.91
CA PHE A 27 -3.74 6.95 7.67
C PHE A 27 -3.42 6.77 6.19
N ASP A 28 -4.37 6.24 5.42
CA ASP A 28 -4.16 5.96 4.00
C ASP A 28 -5.46 6.14 3.22
N VAL A 29 -5.30 6.35 1.91
CA VAL A 29 -6.39 6.57 0.97
C VAL A 29 -6.02 5.99 -0.38
N THR A 30 -6.98 5.31 -1.00
CA THR A 30 -6.82 4.73 -2.34
C THR A 30 -8.05 5.02 -3.19
N TRP A 31 -7.83 5.24 -4.49
CA TRP A 31 -8.91 5.48 -5.45
C TRP A 31 -9.32 4.18 -6.11
N SER A 32 -10.58 4.11 -6.54
CA SER A 32 -11.04 3.01 -7.38
C SER A 32 -10.44 3.14 -8.78
N GLU A 33 -9.88 2.04 -9.28
CA GLU A 33 -9.36 1.96 -10.65
C GLU A 33 -10.46 1.98 -11.72
N ASN A 34 -11.71 1.68 -11.34
CA ASN A 34 -12.85 1.65 -12.27
C ASN A 34 -13.69 2.93 -12.24
N ASN A 35 -13.64 3.70 -11.16
CA ASN A 35 -14.48 4.87 -10.98
C ASN A 35 -13.68 6.01 -10.33
N GLU A 36 -13.43 7.06 -11.11
CA GLU A 36 -12.69 8.25 -10.68
C GLU A 36 -13.34 9.03 -9.54
N HIS A 37 -14.61 8.78 -9.24
CA HIS A 37 -15.29 9.42 -8.13
C HIS A 37 -15.25 8.60 -6.85
N VAL A 38 -14.86 7.33 -6.90
CA VAL A 38 -14.89 6.44 -5.75
C VAL A 38 -13.51 6.32 -5.13
N LEU A 39 -13.45 6.48 -3.81
CA LEU A 39 -12.23 6.30 -3.02
C LEU A 39 -12.54 5.59 -1.71
N ILE A 40 -11.55 4.91 -1.16
CA ILE A 40 -11.60 4.33 0.18
C ILE A 40 -10.52 4.94 1.03
N THR A 41 -10.92 5.26 2.25
CA THR A 41 -10.06 5.77 3.32
C THR A 41 -9.99 4.79 4.46
N CYS A 42 -8.85 4.75 5.14
CA CYS A 42 -8.71 4.00 6.39
C CYS A 42 -8.30 4.91 7.55
N SER A 43 -8.84 4.59 8.74
CA SER A 43 -8.74 5.46 9.91
C SER A 43 -8.22 4.73 11.16
N GLY A 44 -7.76 5.52 12.13
CA GLY A 44 -7.30 5.03 13.43
C GLY A 44 -8.40 4.47 14.33
N ASP A 45 -9.66 4.77 14.07
CA ASP A 45 -10.78 4.17 14.81
C ASP A 45 -11.10 2.72 14.39
N GLY A 46 -10.25 2.13 13.53
CA GLY A 46 -10.44 0.80 12.95
C GLY A 46 -11.44 0.75 11.79
N SER A 47 -11.94 1.91 11.35
CA SER A 47 -12.90 1.97 10.25
C SER A 47 -12.24 2.15 8.89
N LEU A 48 -12.84 1.53 7.88
CA LEU A 48 -12.68 1.91 6.49
C LEU A 48 -13.96 2.57 6.02
N GLN A 49 -13.83 3.62 5.22
CA GLN A 49 -14.98 4.34 4.68
C GLN A 49 -14.85 4.47 3.17
N LEU A 50 -15.93 4.13 2.47
CA LEU A 50 -16.08 4.27 1.04
C LEU A 50 -16.75 5.60 0.76
N TRP A 51 -16.16 6.40 -0.11
CA TRP A 51 -16.67 7.72 -0.49
C TRP A 51 -16.93 7.76 -1.99
N ASP A 52 -17.95 8.51 -2.36
CA ASP A 52 -18.22 8.90 -3.73
C ASP A 52 -18.15 10.41 -3.76
N THR A 53 -17.13 10.95 -4.42
CA THR A 53 -16.93 12.38 -4.51
C THR A 53 -18.13 13.03 -5.18
N ALA A 54 -18.72 12.43 -6.23
CA ALA A 54 -19.85 13.03 -6.95
C ALA A 54 -21.07 13.31 -6.04
N LYS A 55 -21.17 12.62 -4.90
CA LYS A 55 -22.21 12.82 -3.90
C LYS A 55 -21.68 13.65 -2.74
N ALA A 56 -22.37 14.74 -2.42
CA ALA A 56 -22.04 15.57 -1.25
C ALA A 56 -22.44 14.94 0.11
N ALA A 57 -23.09 13.77 0.09
CA ALA A 57 -23.73 13.16 1.25
C ALA A 57 -22.88 12.01 1.82
N GLY A 58 -22.04 12.33 2.81
CA GLY A 58 -21.38 11.36 3.71
C GLY A 58 -20.60 10.21 3.03
N PRO A 59 -20.09 9.26 3.83
CA PRO A 59 -19.54 8.02 3.28
C PRO A 59 -20.69 7.15 2.74
N LEU A 60 -20.48 6.52 1.58
CA LEU A 60 -21.39 5.51 1.01
C LEU A 60 -21.53 4.31 1.95
N GLN A 61 -20.40 3.90 2.55
CA GLN A 61 -20.35 2.73 3.41
C GLN A 61 -19.23 2.88 4.44
N VAL A 62 -19.48 2.37 5.64
CA VAL A 62 -18.51 2.35 6.74
C VAL A 62 -18.32 0.90 7.19
N TYR A 63 -17.10 0.41 7.06
CA TYR A 63 -16.68 -0.91 7.49
C TYR A 63 -15.97 -0.79 8.83
N LYS A 64 -16.49 -1.44 9.88
CA LYS A 64 -15.88 -1.41 11.21
C LYS A 64 -15.77 -2.82 11.77
N GLU A 65 -14.81 -3.58 11.24
CA GLU A 65 -14.50 -4.92 11.75
C GLU A 65 -13.08 -5.08 12.28
N HIS A 66 -12.16 -4.17 11.93
CA HIS A 66 -10.84 -4.18 12.55
C HIS A 66 -10.96 -3.73 14.01
N THR A 67 -10.20 -4.37 14.90
CA THR A 67 -10.26 -4.08 16.34
C THR A 67 -9.29 -2.96 16.76
N GLN A 68 -8.37 -2.60 15.87
CA GLN A 68 -7.35 -1.57 16.06
C GLN A 68 -7.23 -0.72 14.77
N GLU A 69 -6.33 0.26 14.80
CA GLU A 69 -6.03 1.20 13.72
C GLU A 69 -5.80 0.48 12.39
N VAL A 70 -6.33 1.03 11.30
CA VAL A 70 -6.06 0.55 9.94
C VAL A 70 -5.05 1.48 9.30
N TYR A 71 -3.86 0.95 9.02
CA TYR A 71 -2.71 1.77 8.61
C TYR A 71 -2.50 1.82 7.10
N SER A 72 -3.00 0.83 6.38
CA SER A 72 -2.87 0.75 4.93
C SER A 72 -4.13 0.20 4.30
N VAL A 73 -4.49 0.76 3.16
CA VAL A 73 -5.57 0.28 2.32
C VAL A 73 -5.15 0.35 0.86
N ASP A 74 -5.47 -0.69 0.09
CA ASP A 74 -5.17 -0.70 -1.33
C ASP A 74 -6.28 -1.35 -2.16
N TRP A 75 -6.49 -0.80 -3.36
CA TRP A 75 -7.51 -1.25 -4.30
C TRP A 75 -6.87 -2.15 -5.37
N SER A 76 -7.53 -3.25 -5.72
CA SER A 76 -7.01 -4.17 -6.74
C SER A 76 -6.86 -3.47 -8.08
N GLN A 77 -5.66 -3.54 -8.64
CA GLN A 77 -5.32 -2.95 -9.94
C GLN A 77 -5.59 -3.90 -11.11
N THR A 78 -6.02 -5.13 -10.82
CA THR A 78 -6.26 -6.14 -11.85
C THR A 78 -7.67 -5.99 -12.44
N ARG A 79 -7.76 -5.92 -13.76
CA ARG A 79 -9.03 -5.68 -14.47
C ARG A 79 -10.05 -6.75 -14.13
N GLY A 80 -11.17 -6.34 -13.54
CA GLY A 80 -12.33 -7.19 -13.26
C GLY A 80 -12.53 -7.54 -11.78
N GLU A 81 -11.54 -7.34 -10.92
CA GLU A 81 -11.69 -7.54 -9.48
C GLU A 81 -11.85 -6.18 -8.79
N GLN A 82 -12.99 -5.93 -8.14
CA GLN A 82 -13.21 -4.73 -7.31
C GLN A 82 -12.94 -5.08 -5.85
N LEU A 83 -11.76 -5.62 -5.59
CA LEU A 83 -11.37 -6.06 -4.26
C LEU A 83 -10.48 -5.02 -3.60
N VAL A 84 -10.63 -4.87 -2.30
CA VAL A 84 -9.87 -3.93 -1.48
C VAL A 84 -9.23 -4.71 -0.35
N VAL A 85 -7.97 -4.45 -0.05
CA VAL A 85 -7.29 -5.03 1.10
C VAL A 85 -6.96 -3.96 2.11
N SER A 86 -6.99 -4.33 3.38
CA SER A 86 -6.62 -3.44 4.47
C SER A 86 -5.72 -4.14 5.47
N GLY A 87 -4.65 -3.46 5.87
CA GLY A 87 -3.74 -3.91 6.92
C GLY A 87 -3.95 -3.11 8.20
N SER A 88 -4.05 -3.82 9.33
CA SER A 88 -4.30 -3.22 10.63
C SER A 88 -3.25 -3.60 11.68
N TRP A 89 -3.20 -2.80 12.74
CA TRP A 89 -2.46 -3.08 13.97
C TRP A 89 -3.04 -4.25 14.76
N ASP A 90 -4.24 -4.73 14.42
CA ASP A 90 -4.79 -5.99 14.94
C ASP A 90 -4.09 -7.24 14.38
N GLN A 91 -3.01 -7.07 13.61
CA GLN A 91 -2.18 -8.12 13.01
C GLN A 91 -2.91 -8.93 11.93
N THR A 92 -4.05 -8.44 11.44
CA THR A 92 -4.82 -9.06 10.38
C THR A 92 -4.85 -8.22 9.12
N VAL A 93 -4.90 -8.90 7.98
CA VAL A 93 -5.31 -8.30 6.70
C VAL A 93 -6.74 -8.69 6.42
N LYS A 94 -7.61 -7.75 6.05
CA LYS A 94 -8.98 -8.06 5.62
C LYS A 94 -9.16 -7.79 4.14
N LEU A 95 -9.97 -8.63 3.50
CA LEU A 95 -10.43 -8.48 2.12
C LEU A 95 -11.85 -7.93 2.12
N TRP A 96 -12.10 -6.95 1.27
CA TRP A 96 -13.38 -6.29 1.13
C TRP A 96 -13.80 -6.29 -0.33
N ASP A 97 -15.11 -6.40 -0.54
CA ASP A 97 -15.77 -6.07 -1.79
C ASP A 97 -16.66 -4.86 -1.49
N PRO A 98 -16.47 -3.71 -2.16
CA PRO A 98 -17.28 -2.50 -1.98
C PRO A 98 -18.78 -2.71 -2.17
N THR A 99 -19.20 -3.78 -2.83
CA THR A 99 -20.61 -4.15 -3.01
C THR A 99 -21.19 -4.95 -1.84
N VAL A 100 -20.32 -5.48 -0.96
CA VAL A 100 -20.69 -6.34 0.16
C VAL A 100 -20.56 -5.57 1.48
N GLY A 101 -21.56 -5.70 2.35
CA GLY A 101 -21.65 -5.05 3.66
C GLY A 101 -20.56 -5.38 4.69
N LYS A 102 -19.69 -6.35 4.41
CA LYS A 102 -18.83 -7.03 5.39
C LYS A 102 -17.54 -7.53 4.74
N SER A 103 -16.53 -7.87 5.55
CA SER A 103 -15.31 -8.46 5.01
C SER A 103 -15.58 -9.83 4.38
N LEU A 104 -14.94 -10.09 3.25
CA LEU A 104 -15.00 -11.37 2.55
C LEU A 104 -14.12 -12.42 3.24
N CYS A 105 -12.94 -12.00 3.69
CA CYS A 105 -11.94 -12.87 4.31
C CYS A 105 -11.11 -12.08 5.32
N THR A 106 -10.60 -12.77 6.33
CA THR A 106 -9.62 -12.25 7.29
C THR A 106 -8.40 -13.15 7.24
N PHE A 107 -7.28 -12.61 6.76
CA PHE A 107 -5.99 -13.29 6.71
C PHE A 107 -5.25 -13.10 8.02
N ARG A 108 -4.97 -14.22 8.69
CA ARG A 108 -4.19 -14.27 9.91
C ARG A 108 -2.85 -14.92 9.61
N GLY A 109 -1.81 -14.42 10.26
CA GLY A 109 -0.49 -15.05 10.20
C GLY A 109 0.62 -14.14 10.67
N HIS A 110 0.52 -12.83 10.45
CA HIS A 110 1.46 -11.87 11.02
C HIS A 110 1.44 -11.93 12.55
N GLU A 111 2.62 -11.78 13.14
CA GLU A 111 2.81 -11.83 14.61
C GLU A 111 2.94 -10.44 15.23
N SER A 112 2.87 -9.40 14.39
CA SER A 112 2.96 -7.99 14.79
C SER A 112 2.10 -7.13 13.86
N ILE A 113 2.08 -5.83 14.13
CA ILE A 113 1.30 -4.85 13.39
C ILE A 113 1.65 -4.82 11.92
N ILE A 114 0.65 -4.57 11.07
CA ILE A 114 0.83 -4.46 9.62
C ILE A 114 0.90 -2.99 9.26
N TYR A 115 1.98 -2.61 8.57
CA TYR A 115 2.23 -1.23 8.17
C TYR A 115 1.84 -0.93 6.73
N SER A 116 1.90 -1.93 5.85
CA SER A 116 1.63 -1.73 4.43
C SER A 116 1.02 -2.98 3.82
N THR A 117 -0.03 -2.80 3.04
CA THR A 117 -0.66 -3.82 2.21
C THR A 117 -0.77 -3.30 0.79
N ILE A 118 -0.42 -4.12 -0.19
CA ILE A 118 -0.43 -3.69 -1.58
C ILE A 118 -0.74 -4.82 -2.55
N TRP A 119 -1.66 -4.56 -3.48
CA TRP A 119 -2.02 -5.48 -4.55
C TRP A 119 -0.91 -5.65 -5.57
N SER A 120 -0.78 -6.87 -6.09
CA SER A 120 0.05 -7.13 -7.26
C SER A 120 -0.62 -6.51 -8.49
N PRO A 121 0.11 -5.71 -9.29
CA PRO A 121 -0.42 -5.17 -10.55
C PRO A 121 -0.52 -6.24 -11.66
N HIS A 122 0.10 -7.40 -11.47
CA HIS A 122 0.24 -8.43 -12.52
C HIS A 122 -0.52 -9.72 -12.20
N ILE A 123 -0.57 -10.11 -10.93
CA ILE A 123 -1.13 -11.40 -10.51
C ILE A 123 -2.53 -11.15 -9.90
N PRO A 124 -3.62 -11.55 -10.55
CA PRO A 124 -4.99 -11.39 -10.01
C PRO A 124 -5.13 -12.11 -8.68
N GLY A 125 -5.85 -11.49 -7.74
CA GLY A 125 -6.05 -12.07 -6.42
C GLY A 125 -4.80 -12.12 -5.52
N CYS A 126 -3.65 -11.57 -5.94
CA CYS A 126 -2.41 -11.61 -5.16
C CYS A 126 -2.09 -10.25 -4.54
N PHE A 127 -1.70 -10.24 -3.27
CA PHE A 127 -1.25 -9.04 -2.57
C PHE A 127 -0.10 -9.35 -1.63
N ALA A 128 0.65 -8.30 -1.26
CA ALA A 128 1.73 -8.35 -0.30
C ALA A 128 1.35 -7.58 0.97
N SER A 129 1.87 -8.01 2.12
CA SER A 129 1.79 -7.27 3.36
C SER A 129 3.14 -7.23 4.07
N ALA A 130 3.48 -6.04 4.56
CA ALA A 130 4.69 -5.76 5.32
C ALA A 130 4.33 -5.45 6.78
N SER A 131 5.06 -6.07 7.70
CA SER A 131 4.75 -6.03 9.12
C SER A 131 5.97 -5.74 9.99
N GLY A 132 5.69 -5.29 11.22
CA GLY A 132 6.67 -5.20 12.31
C GLY A 132 7.23 -6.56 12.75
N ASP A 133 6.68 -7.68 12.30
CA ASP A 133 7.23 -9.02 12.54
C ASP A 133 8.47 -9.32 11.67
N GLN A 134 8.97 -8.30 10.95
CA GLN A 134 10.15 -8.36 10.09
C GLN A 134 9.94 -9.23 8.83
N THR A 135 8.70 -9.65 8.57
CA THR A 135 8.35 -10.46 7.41
C THR A 135 7.55 -9.67 6.38
N LEU A 136 7.88 -9.93 5.11
CA LEU A 136 7.03 -9.63 3.97
C LEU A 136 6.27 -10.91 3.63
N ARG A 137 4.95 -10.84 3.59
CA ARG A 137 4.11 -12.00 3.27
C ARG A 137 3.34 -11.75 1.99
N ILE A 138 3.27 -12.79 1.16
CA ILE A 138 2.49 -12.79 -0.08
C ILE A 138 1.30 -13.70 0.12
N TRP A 139 0.14 -13.19 -0.26
CA TRP A 139 -1.15 -13.83 -0.08
C TRP A 139 -1.83 -14.00 -1.41
N ASP A 140 -2.68 -15.02 -1.49
CA ASP A 140 -3.57 -15.25 -2.60
C ASP A 140 -4.98 -15.36 -2.02
N VAL A 141 -5.92 -14.55 -2.51
CA VAL A 141 -7.30 -14.54 -2.04
C VAL A 141 -8.04 -15.87 -2.27
N LYS A 142 -7.58 -16.68 -3.21
CA LYS A 142 -8.14 -18.01 -3.51
C LYS A 142 -7.51 -19.11 -2.63
N ALA A 143 -6.37 -18.83 -2.02
CA ALA A 143 -5.68 -19.77 -1.14
C ALA A 143 -6.12 -19.56 0.32
N ALA A 144 -6.23 -20.65 1.08
CA ALA A 144 -6.65 -20.59 2.48
C ALA A 144 -5.55 -20.10 3.44
N GLY A 145 -4.35 -19.79 2.96
CA GLY A 145 -3.21 -19.44 3.80
C GLY A 145 -2.15 -18.61 3.09
N VAL A 146 -1.10 -18.27 3.84
CA VAL A 146 0.04 -17.51 3.31
C VAL A 146 0.76 -18.31 2.22
N ARG A 147 1.01 -17.68 1.07
CA ARG A 147 1.66 -18.33 -0.07
C ARG A 147 3.17 -18.32 0.09
N ILE A 148 3.73 -17.18 0.50
CA ILE A 148 5.17 -16.98 0.68
C ILE A 148 5.38 -16.12 1.93
N VAL A 149 6.35 -16.52 2.76
CA VAL A 149 6.84 -15.73 3.90
C VAL A 149 8.32 -15.43 3.65
N ILE A 150 8.67 -14.16 3.64
CA ILE A 150 10.03 -13.68 3.42
C ILE A 150 10.50 -12.97 4.69
N PRO A 151 11.48 -13.49 5.44
CA PRO A 151 12.13 -12.75 6.52
C PRO A 151 13.02 -11.65 5.90
N ALA A 152 12.39 -10.53 5.54
CA ALA A 152 12.99 -9.56 4.64
C ALA A 152 13.97 -8.64 5.35
N HIS A 153 13.75 -8.32 6.63
CA HIS A 153 14.59 -7.39 7.40
C HIS A 153 14.93 -7.96 8.78
N GLN A 154 15.86 -7.31 9.48
CA GLN A 154 16.15 -7.59 10.91
C GLN A 154 15.43 -6.58 11.84
N ALA A 155 14.54 -5.79 11.25
CA ALA A 155 13.77 -4.74 11.90
C ALA A 155 12.40 -4.62 11.21
N GLU A 156 11.54 -3.78 11.78
CA GLU A 156 10.16 -3.59 11.31
C GLU A 156 10.12 -3.07 9.87
N ILE A 157 9.28 -3.68 9.04
CA ILE A 157 9.09 -3.28 7.64
C ILE A 157 7.94 -2.28 7.60
N LEU A 158 8.24 -1.05 7.18
CA LEU A 158 7.27 0.04 7.22
C LEU A 158 6.51 0.20 5.90
N SER A 159 7.11 -0.20 4.78
CA SER A 159 6.51 -0.03 3.46
C SER A 159 6.97 -1.12 2.52
N CYS A 160 6.08 -1.53 1.63
CA CYS A 160 6.42 -2.35 0.48
C CYS A 160 5.77 -1.79 -0.79
N ASP A 161 6.37 -2.08 -1.95
CA ASP A 161 5.78 -1.77 -3.25
C ASP A 161 6.14 -2.83 -4.30
N TRP A 162 5.25 -3.04 -5.25
CA TRP A 162 5.47 -3.95 -6.38
C TRP A 162 6.13 -3.22 -7.54
N CYS A 163 7.01 -3.91 -8.26
CA CYS A 163 7.47 -3.43 -9.55
C CYS A 163 6.33 -3.52 -10.59
N LYS A 164 6.04 -2.40 -11.27
CA LYS A 164 4.99 -2.33 -12.30
C LYS A 164 5.33 -3.02 -13.63
N TYR A 165 6.59 -3.45 -13.81
CA TYR A 165 7.05 -4.11 -15.03
C TYR A 165 7.50 -5.55 -14.81
N SER A 166 7.68 -5.95 -13.55
CA SER A 166 8.12 -7.30 -13.18
C SER A 166 7.15 -7.87 -12.16
N GLU A 167 6.43 -8.90 -12.58
CA GLU A 167 5.47 -9.65 -11.76
C GLU A 167 6.04 -10.22 -10.46
N ASN A 168 7.36 -10.44 -10.39
CA ASN A 168 7.98 -11.12 -9.26
C ASN A 168 8.85 -10.20 -8.40
N LEU A 169 9.03 -8.93 -8.77
CA LEU A 169 9.90 -8.03 -8.02
C LEU A 169 9.10 -7.16 -7.05
N LEU A 170 9.44 -7.26 -5.76
CA LEU A 170 8.96 -6.35 -4.72
C LEU A 170 10.12 -5.60 -4.11
N VAL A 171 9.81 -4.45 -3.51
CA VAL A 171 10.77 -3.67 -2.73
C VAL A 171 10.21 -3.43 -1.34
N THR A 172 11.05 -3.59 -0.33
CA THR A 172 10.74 -3.34 1.08
C THR A 172 11.62 -2.23 1.64
N GLY A 173 11.02 -1.36 2.44
CA GLY A 173 11.72 -0.35 3.24
C GLY A 173 11.45 -0.56 4.72
N ALA A 174 12.52 -0.51 5.53
CA ALA A 174 12.46 -0.87 6.94
C ALA A 174 13.11 0.18 7.85
N VAL A 175 12.95 -0.05 9.16
CA VAL A 175 13.55 0.76 10.23
C VAL A 175 15.08 0.65 10.27
N ASP A 176 15.64 -0.45 9.77
CA ASP A 176 17.09 -0.68 9.66
C ASP A 176 17.80 0.24 8.64
N CYS A 177 17.07 1.22 8.08
CA CYS A 177 17.55 2.16 7.08
C CYS A 177 17.99 1.51 5.76
N SER A 178 17.57 0.26 5.52
CA SER A 178 17.86 -0.49 4.31
C SER A 178 16.62 -0.64 3.43
N LEU A 179 16.89 -0.66 2.13
CA LEU A 179 15.93 -1.00 1.08
C LEU A 179 16.35 -2.32 0.47
N ARG A 180 15.43 -3.28 0.39
CA ARG A 180 15.71 -4.59 -0.20
C ARG A 180 14.75 -4.90 -1.33
N GLY A 181 15.30 -5.36 -2.44
CA GLY A 181 14.54 -5.89 -3.57
C GLY A 181 14.43 -7.41 -3.46
N TRP A 182 13.24 -7.95 -3.69
CA TRP A 182 12.94 -9.39 -3.55
C TRP A 182 12.33 -9.93 -4.84
N ASP A 183 12.89 -11.03 -5.36
CA ASP A 183 12.28 -11.78 -6.45
C ASP A 183 11.50 -12.96 -5.86
N LEU A 184 10.20 -13.06 -6.15
CA LEU A 184 9.34 -14.16 -5.70
C LEU A 184 9.82 -15.54 -6.20
N ARG A 185 10.59 -15.59 -7.28
CA ARG A 185 11.18 -16.84 -7.79
C ARG A 185 12.32 -17.32 -6.89
N ASN A 186 13.02 -16.41 -6.22
CA ASN A 186 14.11 -16.70 -5.30
C ASN A 186 14.07 -15.81 -4.06
N VAL A 187 13.26 -16.22 -3.08
CA VAL A 187 13.06 -15.46 -1.84
C VAL A 187 14.11 -15.73 -0.77
N ARG A 188 15.14 -16.53 -1.06
CA ARG A 188 16.19 -16.88 -0.09
C ARG A 188 17.15 -15.72 0.20
N GLN A 189 17.30 -14.81 -0.76
CA GLN A 189 18.19 -13.66 -0.66
C GLN A 189 17.59 -12.48 -1.42
N PRO A 190 17.86 -11.24 -0.98
CA PRO A 190 17.46 -10.06 -1.74
C PRO A 190 18.22 -10.00 -3.08
N VAL A 191 17.54 -9.55 -4.13
CA VAL A 191 18.14 -9.26 -5.45
C VAL A 191 19.12 -8.11 -5.32
N PHE A 192 18.76 -7.10 -4.53
CA PHE A 192 19.62 -5.97 -4.21
C PHE A 192 19.33 -5.48 -2.80
N GLU A 193 20.35 -4.89 -2.18
CA GLU A 193 20.26 -4.19 -0.91
C GLU A 193 20.86 -2.81 -1.09
N LEU A 194 20.07 -1.77 -0.80
CA LEU A 194 20.49 -0.39 -0.83
C LEU A 194 20.67 0.10 0.60
N LEU A 195 21.90 0.46 0.90
CA LEU A 195 22.34 1.03 2.17
C LEU A 195 22.80 2.46 1.92
N GLY A 196 22.54 3.36 2.88
CA GLY A 196 22.97 4.77 2.76
C GLY A 196 21.97 5.75 3.35
N HIS A 197 20.76 5.32 3.66
CA HIS A 197 19.84 6.12 4.47
C HIS A 197 20.29 6.12 5.93
N THR A 198 20.19 7.27 6.57
CA THR A 198 20.52 7.46 7.99
C THR A 198 19.30 7.34 8.90
N TYR A 199 18.11 7.28 8.31
CA TYR A 199 16.83 7.22 9.00
C TYR A 199 15.95 6.13 8.41
N ALA A 200 14.99 5.67 9.22
CA ALA A 200 14.01 4.67 8.84
C ALA A 200 13.27 5.03 7.54
N ILE A 201 13.10 4.02 6.68
CA ILE A 201 12.48 4.20 5.37
C ILE A 201 10.99 3.97 5.52
N ARG A 202 10.25 5.07 5.67
CA ARG A 202 8.81 5.04 5.99
C ARG A 202 7.92 4.78 4.79
N ARG A 203 8.37 5.12 3.57
CA ARG A 203 7.60 4.90 2.35
C ARG A 203 8.50 4.59 1.16
N VAL A 204 8.17 3.53 0.46
CA VAL A 204 8.83 3.12 -0.78
C VAL A 204 7.80 3.13 -1.89
N LYS A 205 8.15 3.72 -3.03
CA LYS A 205 7.31 3.66 -4.23
C LYS A 205 8.15 3.41 -5.48
N MET A 206 7.79 2.37 -6.21
CA MET A 206 8.34 2.01 -7.52
C MET A 206 7.60 2.80 -8.59
N GLN A 207 8.31 3.70 -9.27
CA GLN A 207 7.73 4.53 -10.31
C GLN A 207 7.80 3.83 -11.67
N SER A 208 6.73 3.97 -12.46
CA SER A 208 6.74 3.74 -13.89
C SER A 208 7.48 4.88 -14.57
N CYS A 209 8.72 4.67 -15.04
CA CYS A 209 9.38 5.62 -15.93
C CYS A 209 9.11 5.22 -17.38
N PRO A 210 8.52 6.09 -18.22
CA PRO A 210 8.63 5.91 -19.66
C PRO A 210 10.12 5.97 -20.04
N VAL A 211 10.57 4.98 -20.82
CA VAL A 211 11.97 4.68 -21.17
C VAL A 211 12.76 5.91 -21.66
N THR A 212 12.08 6.94 -22.17
CA THR A 212 12.68 8.19 -22.67
C THR A 212 13.19 9.15 -21.58
N GLN A 213 12.87 8.94 -20.30
CA GLN A 213 13.29 9.81 -19.20
C GLN A 213 14.22 9.14 -18.18
N ALA A 214 14.76 7.96 -18.50
CA ALA A 214 15.73 7.24 -17.67
C ALA A 214 17.09 7.96 -17.62
N ARG A 215 17.14 9.12 -16.97
CA ARG A 215 18.34 9.65 -16.35
C ARG A 215 18.29 9.26 -14.89
N SER A 216 19.31 8.52 -14.45
CA SER A 216 19.55 8.12 -13.07
C SER A 216 19.42 9.31 -12.12
N ARG A 217 18.27 9.44 -11.49
CA ARG A 217 18.04 10.39 -10.39
C ARG A 217 17.32 9.68 -9.26
N LEU A 218 18.12 9.12 -8.36
CA LEU A 218 17.68 8.83 -7.00
C LEU A 218 17.62 10.18 -6.28
N THR A 219 16.48 10.88 -6.35
CA THR A 219 16.29 12.09 -5.55
C THR A 219 15.77 11.69 -4.17
N ALA A 220 16.69 11.53 -3.21
CA ALA A 220 16.35 11.65 -1.80
C ALA A 220 16.09 13.13 -1.51
N THR A 221 14.83 13.56 -1.59
CA THR A 221 14.46 14.92 -1.15
C THR A 221 14.51 14.96 0.37
N SER A 222 15.42 15.75 0.92
CA SER A 222 15.53 16.03 2.35
C SER A 222 14.29 16.77 2.84
N ALA A 223 13.38 16.07 3.50
CA ALA A 223 12.39 16.68 4.39
C ALA A 223 11.81 15.58 5.29
N SER A 224 12.46 15.28 6.42
CA SER A 224 11.98 14.40 7.53
C SER A 224 11.37 13.02 7.18
N TRP A 225 11.35 12.65 5.90
CA TRP A 225 10.69 11.53 5.27
C TRP A 225 11.55 11.16 4.06
N VAL A 226 12.05 9.92 4.03
CA VAL A 226 12.76 9.39 2.88
C VAL A 226 11.73 8.64 2.04
N GLN A 227 11.38 9.21 0.89
CA GLN A 227 10.76 8.47 -0.21
C GLN A 227 11.88 7.96 -1.11
N ALA A 228 12.01 6.64 -1.22
CA ALA A 228 12.93 6.04 -2.19
C ALA A 228 12.17 5.68 -3.47
N ILE A 229 12.64 6.25 -4.57
CA ILE A 229 12.14 5.97 -5.92
C ILE A 229 13.21 5.12 -6.60
N LEU A 230 12.90 3.86 -6.86
CA LEU A 230 13.78 2.95 -7.58
C LEU A 230 13.40 2.96 -9.07
N LEU A 231 14.37 3.31 -9.92
CA LEU A 231 14.23 3.27 -11.38
C LEU A 231 14.77 1.93 -11.90
N PRO A 232 14.03 1.22 -12.77
CA PRO A 232 14.57 0.03 -13.42
C PRO A 232 15.79 0.41 -14.27
N GLN A 233 16.88 -0.33 -14.11
CA GLN A 233 18.02 -0.26 -15.03
C GLN A 233 17.60 -0.94 -16.35
N PRO A 234 17.95 -0.39 -17.53
CA PRO A 234 17.76 -1.10 -18.78
C PRO A 234 18.57 -2.41 -18.76
N PRO A 235 18.07 -3.50 -19.39
CA PRO A 235 18.88 -4.69 -19.58
C PRO A 235 20.10 -4.34 -20.46
N GLU A 236 21.28 -4.83 -20.09
CA GLU A 236 22.49 -4.80 -20.94
C GLU A 236 22.30 -5.64 -22.21
#